data_AF-K1S5Z2-F1
#
_entry.id   AF-K1S5Z2-F1
#
_cell.length_a   1.000
_cell.length_b   1.000
_cell.length_c   1.000
_cell.angle_alpha   90.00
_cell.angle_beta   90.00
_cell.angle_gamma   90.00
#
_symmetry.space_group_name_H-M   'P 1'
#
loop_
_entity.id
_entity.type
_entity.pdbx_description
1 polymer ?
#
loop_
_entity_poly.entity_id
_entity_poly.type
_entity_poly.pdbx_seq_one_letter_code
_entity_poly.pdbx_strand_id
1 'polypeptide(L)'
;MNIIKDLYAYRELLKTNITKDVGGKYKHSFLGVLWSFLNPLLQIAVYALVFQVILKSDIENYAVYLCCGLIPWQYFSNVVIRGAAVMVDNGNIIKKVVFST
;
A
#
# COMPACT_ATOMS: atom_id res chain seq x y z
N MET A 1 -16.03 28.22 8.14
CA MET A 1 -15.21 27.25 7.39
C MET A 1 -14.83 26.11 8.35
N ASN A 2 -15.71 25.13 8.53
CA ASN A 2 -15.50 24.04 9.48
C ASN A 2 -15.30 22.73 8.72
N ILE A 3 -14.11 22.55 8.14
CA ILE A 3 -13.70 21.38 7.35
C ILE A 3 -14.04 20.06 8.07
N ILE A 4 -13.94 20.06 9.40
CA ILE A 4 -14.26 18.91 10.26
C ILE A 4 -15.76 18.58 10.24
N LYS A 5 -16.64 19.59 10.21
CA LYS A 5 -18.10 19.38 10.09
C LYS A 5 -18.47 18.84 8.71
N ASP A 6 -17.83 19.35 7.66
CA ASP A 6 -18.07 18.90 6.29
C ASP A 6 -17.59 17.45 6.11
N LEU A 7 -16.41 17.11 6.63
CA LEU A 7 -15.91 15.73 6.67
C LEU A 7 -16.89 14.78 7.38
N TYR A 8 -17.49 15.24 8.48
CA TYR A 8 -18.47 14.47 9.23
C TYR A 8 -19.78 14.28 8.46
N ALA A 9 -20.23 15.29 7.70
CA ALA A 9 -21.40 15.20 6.83
C ALA A 9 -21.17 14.23 5.66
N TYR A 10 -19.97 14.20 5.09
CA TYR A 10 -19.60 13.30 3.99
C TYR A 10 -19.10 11.92 4.43
N ARG A 11 -19.25 11.55 5.70
CA ARG A 11 -18.78 10.26 6.25
C ARG A 11 -19.32 9.04 5.51
N GLU A 12 -20.56 9.09 5.03
CA GLU A 12 -21.19 7.96 4.33
C GLU A 12 -20.61 7.78 2.92
N LEU A 13 -20.25 8.88 2.26
CA LEU A 13 -19.48 8.83 1.01
C LEU A 13 -18.08 8.28 1.27
N LEU A 14 -17.39 8.75 2.32
CA LEU A 14 -16.06 8.23 2.69
C LEU A 14 -16.11 6.72 2.98
N LYS A 15 -17.05 6.27 3.81
CA LYS A 15 -17.24 4.84 4.10
C LYS A 15 -17.52 4.03 2.84
N THR A 16 -18.37 4.52 1.95
CA THR A 16 -18.70 3.83 0.70
C THR A 16 -17.49 3.74 -0.23
N ASN A 17 -16.72 4.81 -0.35
CA ASN A 17 -15.51 4.84 -1.17
C ASN A 17 -14.42 3.92 -0.60
N ILE A 18 -14.19 3.94 0.73
CA ILE A 18 -13.25 3.02 1.40
C ILE A 18 -13.70 1.56 1.22
N THR A 19 -14.98 1.27 1.41
CA THR A 19 -15.52 -0.09 1.26
C THR A 19 -15.43 -0.58 -0.18
N LYS A 20 -15.55 0.31 -1.18
CA LYS A 20 -15.34 -0.02 -2.59
C LYS A 20 -13.86 -0.18 -2.95
N ASP A 21 -12.97 0.64 -2.41
CA ASP A 21 -11.53 0.53 -2.68
C ASP A 21 -10.94 -0.73 -2.04
N VAL A 22 -11.33 -1.03 -0.80
CA VAL A 22 -11.01 -2.29 -0.12
C VAL A 22 -11.73 -3.45 -0.81
N GLY A 23 -13.04 -3.37 -0.98
CA GLY A 23 -13.85 -4.43 -1.60
C GLY A 23 -13.43 -4.75 -3.04
N GLY A 24 -13.00 -3.77 -3.83
CA GLY A 24 -12.50 -3.95 -5.19
C GLY A 24 -11.14 -4.65 -5.24
N LYS A 25 -10.25 -4.36 -4.27
CA LYS A 25 -8.97 -5.08 -4.10
C LYS A 25 -9.16 -6.55 -3.67
N TYR A 26 -10.17 -6.83 -2.85
CA TYR A 26 -10.40 -8.17 -2.29
C TYR A 26 -11.43 -9.02 -3.04
N LYS A 27 -12.32 -8.45 -3.88
CA LYS A 27 -13.36 -9.21 -4.62
C LYS A 27 -12.85 -10.12 -5.73
N HIS A 28 -11.60 -9.99 -6.17
CA HIS A 28 -11.04 -10.80 -7.27
C HIS A 28 -9.69 -11.48 -6.96
N SER A 29 -9.20 -11.51 -5.70
CA SER A 29 -7.78 -11.82 -5.52
C SER A 29 -7.39 -12.46 -4.20
N PHE A 30 -7.86 -13.69 -3.96
CA PHE A 30 -7.05 -14.63 -3.19
C PHE A 30 -5.64 -14.74 -3.80
N LEU A 31 -5.54 -14.76 -5.15
CA LEU A 31 -4.26 -14.72 -5.86
C LEU A 31 -3.50 -13.39 -5.69
N GLY A 32 -4.16 -12.23 -5.74
CA GLY A 32 -3.48 -10.93 -5.58
C GLY A 32 -3.01 -10.64 -4.15
N VAL A 33 -3.72 -11.11 -3.12
CA VAL A 33 -3.24 -11.07 -1.73
C VAL A 33 -2.02 -11.97 -1.60
N LEU A 34 -2.10 -13.22 -2.08
CA LEU A 34 -0.96 -14.14 -2.08
C LEU A 34 0.25 -13.55 -2.82
N TRP A 35 0.02 -12.93 -3.98
CA TRP A 35 1.06 -12.28 -4.78
C TRP A 35 1.73 -11.10 -4.08
N SER A 36 0.94 -10.33 -3.32
CA SER A 36 1.46 -9.20 -2.53
C SER A 36 2.37 -9.65 -1.38
N PHE A 37 2.22 -10.89 -0.88
CA PHE A 37 3.15 -11.52 0.07
C PHE A 37 4.31 -12.23 -0.64
N LEU A 38 4.08 -12.84 -1.80
CA LEU A 38 5.09 -13.60 -2.54
C LEU A 38 6.23 -12.70 -3.03
N ASN A 39 5.92 -11.51 -3.54
CA ASN A 39 6.91 -10.56 -4.04
C ASN A 39 7.94 -10.12 -2.97
N PRO A 40 7.54 -9.61 -1.79
CA PRO A 40 8.48 -9.31 -0.71
C PRO A 40 9.25 -10.54 -0.23
N LEU A 41 8.61 -11.70 -0.15
CA LEU A 41 9.26 -12.93 0.32
C LEU A 41 10.35 -13.42 -0.66
N LEU A 42 10.09 -13.33 -1.97
CA LEU A 42 11.10 -13.57 -3.01
C LEU A 42 12.23 -12.54 -2.97
N GLN A 43 11.93 -11.25 -2.74
CA GLN A 43 12.98 -10.23 -2.57
C GLN A 43 13.87 -10.54 -1.37
N ILE A 44 13.29 -10.87 -0.21
CA ILE A 44 14.04 -11.24 0.98
C ILE A 44 14.91 -12.48 0.70
N ALA A 45 14.36 -13.50 0.04
CA ALA A 45 15.09 -14.72 -0.31
C ALA A 45 16.29 -14.44 -1.24
N VAL A 46 16.09 -13.62 -2.28
CA VAL A 46 17.16 -13.20 -3.20
C VAL A 46 18.23 -12.42 -2.45
N TYR A 47 17.85 -11.42 -1.65
CA TYR A 47 18.83 -10.62 -0.92
C TYR A 47 19.58 -11.41 0.15
N ALA A 48 18.90 -12.32 0.86
CA ALA A 48 19.52 -13.22 1.82
C ALA A 48 20.56 -14.12 1.15
N LEU A 49 20.21 -14.76 0.02
CA LEU A 49 21.14 -15.59 -0.75
C LEU A 49 22.34 -14.79 -1.29
N VAL A 50 22.07 -13.62 -1.89
CA VAL A 50 23.11 -12.79 -2.49
C VAL A 50 24.11 -12.30 -1.43
N PHE A 51 23.64 -11.81 -0.29
CA PHE A 51 24.54 -11.31 0.75
C PHE A 51 25.26 -12.41 1.53
N GLN A 52 24.62 -13.56 1.74
CA GLN A 52 25.26 -14.69 2.41
C GLN A 52 26.35 -15.32 1.52
N VAL A 53 26.12 -15.42 0.21
CA VAL A 53 27.05 -16.05 -0.74
C VAL A 53 28.15 -15.09 -1.24
N ILE A 54 27.78 -13.85 -1.61
CA ILE A 54 28.73 -12.89 -2.22
C ILE A 54 29.47 -12.09 -1.15
N LEU A 55 28.76 -11.60 -0.13
CA LEU A 55 29.37 -10.72 0.86
C LEU A 55 29.99 -11.45 2.05
N LYS A 56 29.74 -12.76 2.22
CA LYS A 56 30.18 -13.57 3.38
C LYS A 56 30.07 -12.78 4.70
N SER A 57 28.94 -12.12 4.88
CA SER A 57 28.76 -11.19 5.99
C SER A 57 28.69 -11.96 7.30
N ASP A 58 29.62 -11.67 8.23
CA ASP A 58 29.66 -12.22 9.59
C ASP A 58 28.61 -11.58 10.53
N ILE A 59 27.60 -10.90 9.95
CA ILE A 59 26.55 -10.23 10.71
C ILE A 59 25.52 -11.26 11.13
N GLU A 60 25.46 -11.52 12.43
CA GLU A 60 24.43 -12.35 13.06
C GLU A 60 23.02 -11.82 12.68
N ASN A 61 22.17 -12.70 12.14
CA ASN A 61 20.79 -12.39 11.74
C ASN A 61 20.62 -11.34 10.61
N TYR A 62 21.48 -11.36 9.58
CA TYR A 62 21.35 -10.48 8.39
C TYR A 62 19.94 -10.44 7.76
N ALA A 63 19.23 -11.58 7.73
CA ALA A 63 17.86 -11.66 7.23
C ALA A 63 16.88 -10.76 8.01
N VAL A 64 17.04 -10.66 9.34
CA VAL A 64 16.18 -9.82 10.21
C VAL A 64 16.49 -8.34 9.96
N TYR A 65 17.78 -7.98 9.86
CA TYR A 65 18.19 -6.61 9.53
C TYR A 65 17.58 -6.13 8.21
N LEU A 66 17.62 -6.99 7.18
CA LEU A 66 17.09 -6.66 5.87
C LEU A 66 15.56 -6.56 5.88
N CYS A 67 14.87 -7.46 6.59
CA CYS A 67 13.43 -7.37 6.79
C CYS A 67 13.01 -6.05 7.45
N CYS A 68 13.72 -5.60 8.49
CA CYS A 68 13.42 -4.36 9.20
C CYS A 68 13.58 -3.11 8.33
N GLY A 69 14.49 -3.10 7.35
CA GLY A 69 14.65 -1.98 6.42
C GLY A 69 13.74 -2.05 5.19
N LEU A 70 13.62 -3.25 4.59
CA LEU A 70 12.95 -3.45 3.32
C LEU A 70 11.42 -3.37 3.45
N ILE A 71 10.84 -3.95 4.51
CA ILE A 71 9.39 -3.97 4.70
C ILE A 71 8.82 -2.55 4.85
N PRO A 72 9.35 -1.69 5.75
CA PRO A 72 8.85 -0.31 5.88
C PRO A 72 9.10 0.50 4.60
N TRP A 73 10.26 0.31 3.95
CA TRP A 73 10.60 1.02 2.72
C TRP A 73 9.64 0.68 1.58
N GLN A 74 9.37 -0.61 1.36
CA GLN A 74 8.40 -1.05 0.35
C GLN A 74 7.00 -0.53 0.65
N TYR A 75 6.58 -0.56 1.92
CA TYR A 75 5.28 -0.02 2.32
C TYR A 75 5.21 1.49 2.03
N PHE A 76 6.22 2.25 2.44
CA PHE A 76 6.31 3.68 2.21
C PHE A 76 6.26 4.03 0.72
N SER A 77 7.10 3.41 -0.09
CA SER A 77 7.15 3.63 -1.55
C SER A 77 5.79 3.35 -2.20
N ASN A 78 5.15 2.24 -1.81
CA ASN A 78 3.82 1.89 -2.31
C ASN A 78 2.75 2.91 -1.90
N VAL A 79 2.79 3.46 -0.68
CA VAL A 79 1.83 4.47 -0.22
C VAL A 79 2.03 5.78 -0.98
N VAL A 80 3.27 6.22 -1.18
CA VAL A 80 3.59 7.46 -1.89
C VAL A 80 3.14 7.38 -3.35
N ILE A 81 3.45 6.29 -4.05
CA ILE A 81 3.06 6.10 -5.46
C ILE A 81 1.53 6.06 -5.58
N ARG A 82 0.85 5.29 -4.71
CA ARG A 82 -0.62 5.22 -4.71
C ARG A 82 -1.26 6.56 -4.35
N GLY A 83 -0.67 7.30 -3.42
CA GLY A 83 -1.11 8.64 -3.05
C GLY A 83 -1.00 9.62 -4.21
N ALA A 84 0.07 9.55 -4.99
CA ALA A 84 0.24 10.39 -6.17
C ALA A 84 -0.80 10.08 -7.27
N ALA A 85 -1.14 8.80 -7.46
CA ALA A 85 -2.11 8.38 -8.46
C ALA A 85 -3.58 8.53 -8.02
N VAL A 86 -3.85 8.72 -6.71
CA VAL A 86 -5.22 8.67 -6.15
C VAL A 86 -6.18 9.66 -6.79
N MET A 87 -5.70 10.86 -7.16
CA MET A 87 -6.51 11.90 -7.80
C MET A 87 -6.87 11.55 -9.24
N VAL A 88 -5.97 10.87 -9.96
CA VAL A 88 -6.21 10.42 -11.33
C VAL A 88 -7.18 9.23 -11.32
N ASP A 89 -6.93 8.25 -10.46
CA ASP A 89 -7.75 7.03 -10.34
C ASP A 89 -9.20 7.34 -9.90
N ASN A 90 -9.38 8.32 -9.02
CA ASN A 90 -10.70 8.71 -8.50
C ASN A 90 -11.30 9.93 -9.23
N GLY A 91 -10.70 10.39 -10.32
CA GLY A 91 -11.13 11.58 -11.05
C GLY A 91 -12.58 11.53 -11.55
N ASN A 92 -13.10 10.34 -11.88
CA ASN A 92 -14.49 10.16 -12.30
C ASN A 92 -15.49 10.34 -11.15
N ILE A 93 -15.10 9.99 -9.93
CA ILE A 93 -15.91 10.20 -8.72
C ILE A 93 -15.92 11.69 -8.37
N ILE A 94 -14.75 12.33 -8.40
CA ILE A 94 -14.60 13.76 -8.09
C ILE A 94 -15.47 14.62 -9.02
N LYS A 95 -15.56 14.30 -10.32
CA LYS A 95 -16.38 15.03 -11.29
C LYS A 95 -17.90 14.85 -11.11
N LYS A 96 -18.34 13.77 -10.46
CA LYS A 96 -19.77 13.44 -10.27
C LYS A 96 -20.30 13.85 -8.90
N VAL A 97 -19.43 14.01 -7.91
CA VAL A 97 -19.81 14.48 -6.59
C VAL A 97 -19.94 16.00 -6.66
N VAL A 98 -21.18 16.48 -6.59
CA VAL A 98 -21.46 17.91 -6.44
C VAL A 98 -21.14 18.27 -5.00
N PHE A 99 -19.99 18.88 -4.77
CA PHE A 99 -19.68 19.51 -3.49
C PHE A 99 -20.52 20.79 -3.42
N SER A 100 -21.72 20.69 -2.82
CA SER A 100 -22.54 21.85 -2.53
C SER A 100 -21.84 22.70 -1.47
N THR A 101 -21.23 23.81 -1.90
CA THR A 101 -20.63 24.85 -1.05
C THR A 101 -21.65 25.43 -0.07
#